data_AF-A0A178WQ56-F1
#
_entry.id   AF-A0A178WQ56-F1
#
_cell.length_a   1.000
_cell.length_b   1.000
_cell.length_c   1.000
_cell.angle_alpha   90.00
_cell.angle_beta   90.00
_cell.angle_gamma   90.00
#
_symmetry.space_group_name_H-M   'P 1'
#
loop_
_entity.id
_entity.type
_entity.pdbx_description
1 polymer ?
#
loop_
_entity_poly.entity_id
_entity_poly.type
_entity_poly.pdbx_seq_one_letter_code
_entity_poly.pdbx_strand_id
1 'polypeptide(L)'
;MSPKNKKVTYSYVLSAQSKAACGIVNKPKILDIDESDKDNHVAAVEYFDDMYSFYKEVEKESQPKMYMHIQTEMNEKMRAILIDWLLEVHIKFELNLETLYLTVNIIDRFLYVKAVPKRELQVVGISAFQI
;
A
#
# COMPACT_ATOMS: atom_id res chain seq x y z
N MET A 1 8.41 21.26 -32.38
CA MET A 1 8.13 21.13 -30.93
C MET A 1 7.72 19.68 -30.68
N SER A 2 8.61 18.84 -30.14
CA SER A 2 8.27 17.45 -29.83
C SER A 2 7.25 17.38 -28.68
N PRO A 3 6.21 16.55 -28.77
CA PRO A 3 5.26 16.37 -27.68
C PRO A 3 5.98 15.69 -26.52
N LYS A 4 5.92 16.33 -25.34
CA LYS A 4 6.48 15.79 -24.09
C LYS A 4 5.79 14.47 -23.78
N ASN A 5 6.53 13.37 -23.88
CA ASN A 5 6.06 12.05 -23.50
C ASN A 5 5.79 12.06 -21.99
N LYS A 6 4.51 12.12 -21.60
CA LYS A 6 4.12 12.10 -20.19
C LYS A 6 4.48 10.71 -19.67
N LYS A 7 5.48 10.62 -18.79
CA LYS A 7 5.81 9.38 -18.09
C LYS A 7 4.58 8.96 -17.29
N VAL A 8 3.94 7.90 -17.74
CA VAL A 8 2.79 7.30 -17.07
C VAL A 8 3.34 6.51 -15.89
N THR A 9 2.98 6.92 -14.68
CA THR A 9 3.38 6.23 -13.44
C THR A 9 2.32 5.22 -13.03
N TYR A 10 2.72 4.16 -12.32
CA TYR A 10 1.81 3.15 -11.76
C TYR A 10 0.63 3.76 -10.98
N SER A 11 0.90 4.85 -10.25
CA SER A 11 -0.12 5.63 -9.55
C SER A 11 -1.18 6.28 -10.46
N TYR A 12 -0.80 6.71 -11.67
CA TYR A 12 -1.75 7.26 -12.66
C TYR A 12 -2.71 6.17 -13.15
N VAL A 13 -2.19 4.97 -13.38
CA VAL A 13 -2.92 3.82 -13.91
C VAL A 13 -3.92 3.30 -12.88
N LEU A 14 -3.46 3.04 -11.65
CA LEU A 14 -4.35 2.62 -10.56
C LEU A 14 -5.44 3.66 -10.30
N SER A 15 -5.12 4.95 -10.36
CA SER A 15 -6.11 6.02 -10.23
C SER A 15 -7.12 6.04 -11.39
N ALA A 16 -6.68 5.72 -12.61
CA ALA A 16 -7.54 5.64 -13.78
C ALA A 16 -8.47 4.42 -13.73
N GLN A 17 -7.94 3.26 -13.31
CA GLN A 17 -8.71 2.02 -13.10
C GLN A 17 -9.74 2.16 -11.96
N SER A 18 -9.36 2.81 -10.86
CA SER A 18 -10.27 3.13 -9.75
C SER A 18 -11.40 4.07 -10.21
N LYS A 19 -11.09 5.11 -10.98
CA LYS A 19 -12.09 6.03 -11.58
C LYS A 19 -13.02 5.33 -12.58
N ALA A 20 -12.51 4.36 -13.34
CA ALA A 20 -13.30 3.55 -14.25
C ALA A 20 -14.26 2.60 -13.49
N ALA A 21 -13.81 2.03 -12.37
CA ALA A 21 -14.64 1.21 -11.49
C ALA A 21 -15.75 2.01 -10.78
N CYS A 22 -15.54 3.30 -10.52
CA CYS A 22 -16.52 4.22 -9.92
C CYS A 22 -17.56 4.80 -10.90
N GLY A 23 -17.59 4.37 -12.17
CA GLY A 23 -18.66 4.73 -13.12
C GLY A 23 -18.59 6.17 -13.69
N ILE A 24 -17.42 6.80 -13.71
CA ILE A 24 -17.27 8.15 -14.28
C ILE A 24 -17.47 8.13 -15.81
N VAL A 25 -18.34 9.02 -16.30
CA VAL A 25 -18.94 9.06 -17.66
C VAL A 25 -17.92 9.20 -18.81
N ASN A 26 -16.72 9.67 -18.55
CA ASN A 26 -15.62 9.68 -19.52
C ASN A 26 -14.63 8.59 -19.14
N LYS A 27 -14.81 7.37 -19.65
CA LYS A 27 -13.81 6.29 -19.56
C LYS A 27 -12.49 6.85 -20.12
N PRO A 28 -11.48 7.14 -19.29
CA PRO A 28 -10.17 7.48 -19.85
C PRO A 28 -9.74 6.28 -20.70
N LYS A 29 -9.16 6.54 -21.88
CA LYS A 29 -8.51 5.48 -22.66
C LYS A 29 -7.47 4.86 -21.73
N ILE A 30 -7.75 3.67 -21.22
CA ILE A 30 -6.82 2.93 -20.37
C ILE A 30 -5.70 2.55 -21.32
N LEU A 31 -4.56 3.25 -21.19
CA LEU A 31 -3.36 2.92 -21.93
C LEU A 31 -2.84 1.62 -21.34
N ASP A 32 -2.69 0.59 -22.18
CA ASP A 32 -2.02 -0.66 -21.82
C ASP A 32 -0.54 -0.34 -21.60
N ILE A 33 -0.12 -0.30 -20.33
CA ILE A 33 1.25 0.07 -19.94
C ILE A 33 2.20 -1.09 -20.19
N ASP A 34 1.66 -2.31 -20.24
CA ASP A 34 2.40 -3.55 -20.41
C ASP A 34 2.54 -3.93 -21.89
N GLU A 35 1.99 -3.12 -22.81
CA GLU A 35 2.09 -3.32 -24.25
C GLU A 35 3.55 -3.39 -24.73
N SER A 36 4.45 -2.61 -24.12
CA SER A 36 5.88 -2.64 -24.44
C SER A 36 6.60 -3.90 -23.96
N ASP A 37 5.99 -4.65 -23.03
CA ASP A 37 6.59 -5.80 -22.36
C ASP A 37 6.02 -7.14 -22.85
N LYS A 38 5.16 -7.13 -23.87
CA LYS A 38 4.54 -8.33 -24.45
C LYS A 38 5.56 -9.38 -24.92
N ASP A 39 6.72 -8.94 -25.42
CA ASP A 39 7.80 -9.82 -25.88
C ASP A 39 8.83 -10.14 -24.78
N ASN A 40 8.67 -9.58 -23.57
CA ASN A 40 9.58 -9.81 -22.45
C ASN A 40 9.12 -11.02 -21.63
N HIS A 41 9.74 -12.18 -21.88
CA HIS A 41 9.45 -13.42 -21.15
C HIS A 41 9.61 -13.34 -19.63
N VAL A 42 10.36 -12.36 -19.10
CA VAL A 42 10.54 -12.16 -17.65
C VAL A 42 9.46 -11.24 -17.05
N ALA A 43 8.75 -10.47 -17.87
CA ALA A 43 7.69 -9.56 -17.42
C ALA A 43 6.40 -10.29 -17.04
N ALA A 44 6.26 -11.57 -17.42
CA ALA A 44 5.15 -12.43 -17.02
C ALA A 44 3.76 -11.80 -17.29
N VAL A 45 3.66 -11.00 -18.36
CA VAL A 45 2.47 -10.20 -18.72
C VAL A 45 1.21 -11.06 -18.85
N GLU A 46 1.36 -12.33 -19.23
CA GLU A 46 0.27 -13.31 -19.32
C GLU A 46 -0.47 -13.55 -18.00
N TYR A 47 0.18 -13.35 -16.85
CA TYR A 47 -0.44 -13.49 -15.52
C TYR A 47 -0.91 -12.17 -14.92
N PHE A 48 -0.66 -11.03 -15.58
CA PHE A 48 -0.88 -9.72 -15.00
C PHE A 48 -2.34 -9.50 -14.61
N ASP A 49 -3.28 -9.84 -15.50
CA ASP A 49 -4.72 -9.70 -15.26
C ASP A 49 -5.21 -10.58 -14.11
N ASP A 50 -4.74 -11.82 -14.03
CA ASP A 50 -5.07 -12.76 -12.96
C ASP A 50 -4.48 -12.28 -11.62
N MET A 51 -3.22 -11.86 -11.63
CA MET A 51 -2.53 -11.32 -10.47
C MET A 51 -3.22 -10.06 -9.95
N TYR A 52 -3.56 -9.13 -10.84
CA TYR A 52 -4.28 -7.91 -10.48
C TYR A 52 -5.67 -8.23 -9.94
N SER A 53 -6.40 -9.15 -10.56
CA SER A 53 -7.73 -9.56 -10.11
C SER A 53 -7.67 -10.17 -8.72
N PHE A 54 -6.72 -11.08 -8.48
CA PHE A 54 -6.47 -11.66 -7.17
C PHE A 54 -6.15 -10.59 -6.12
N TYR A 55 -5.17 -9.70 -6.38
CA TYR A 55 -4.80 -8.66 -5.41
C TYR A 55 -5.96 -7.71 -5.09
N LYS A 56 -6.78 -7.40 -6.09
CA LYS A 56 -7.96 -6.56 -5.93
C LYS A 56 -9.08 -7.23 -5.13
N GLU A 57 -9.23 -8.55 -5.25
CA GLU A 57 -10.18 -9.32 -4.45
C GLU A 57 -9.77 -9.34 -2.97
N VAL A 58 -8.50 -9.64 -2.69
CA VAL A 58 -7.98 -9.77 -1.31
C VAL A 58 -7.72 -8.42 -0.62
N GLU A 59 -7.68 -7.31 -1.37
CA GLU A 59 -7.47 -5.95 -0.84
C GLU A 59 -8.43 -5.64 0.32
N LYS A 60 -9.70 -6.06 0.19
CA LYS A 60 -10.74 -5.82 1.20
C LYS A 60 -10.48 -6.56 2.52
N GLU A 61 -9.77 -7.67 2.49
CA GLU A 61 -9.45 -8.46 3.69
C GLU A 61 -8.31 -7.85 4.49
N SER A 62 -7.41 -7.15 3.80
CA SER A 62 -6.20 -6.54 4.38
C SER A 62 -6.35 -5.04 4.64
N GLN A 63 -7.50 -4.45 4.29
CA GLN A 63 -7.77 -3.04 4.49
C GLN A 63 -7.88 -2.68 5.99
N PRO A 64 -7.04 -1.75 6.50
CA PRO A 64 -7.21 -1.25 7.85
C PRO A 64 -8.55 -0.54 8.02
N LYS A 65 -9.31 -0.93 9.06
CA LYS A 65 -10.55 -0.25 9.44
C LYS A 65 -10.23 0.90 10.40
N MET A 66 -11.13 1.89 10.51
CA MET A 66 -11.00 2.94 11.51
C MET A 66 -10.98 2.32 12.90
N TYR A 67 -9.87 2.45 13.64
CA TYR A 67 -9.69 1.83 14.96
C TYR A 67 -9.40 2.84 16.07
N MET A 68 -9.14 4.10 15.73
CA MET A 68 -8.69 5.09 16.70
C MET A 68 -9.72 5.34 17.82
N HIS A 69 -11.01 5.12 17.54
CA HIS A 69 -12.08 5.22 18.54
C HIS A 69 -12.06 4.10 19.60
N ILE A 70 -11.36 2.98 19.34
CA ILE A 70 -11.22 1.83 20.24
C ILE A 70 -10.02 2.04 21.18
N GLN A 71 -9.07 2.88 20.78
CA GLN A 71 -7.81 3.07 21.49
C GLN A 71 -7.98 4.13 22.59
N THR A 72 -7.80 3.72 23.85
CA THR A 72 -8.00 4.59 25.03
C THR A 72 -6.76 5.36 25.43
N GLU A 73 -5.57 4.84 25.15
CA GLU A 73 -4.28 5.41 25.57
C GLU A 73 -3.40 5.90 24.42
N MET A 74 -3.89 5.81 23.19
CA MET A 74 -3.14 6.11 21.98
C MET A 74 -3.98 6.96 21.02
N ASN A 75 -3.33 7.86 20.29
CA ASN A 75 -3.97 8.73 19.30
C ASN A 75 -3.19 8.75 17.99
N GLU A 76 -3.78 9.35 16.95
CA GLU A 76 -3.18 9.45 15.60
C GLU A 76 -1.76 10.04 15.62
N LYS A 77 -1.48 10.99 16.52
CA LYS A 77 -0.15 11.58 16.66
C LYS A 77 0.88 10.56 17.18
N MET A 78 0.50 9.72 18.14
CA MET A 78 1.37 8.66 18.64
C MET A 78 1.64 7.59 17.58
N ARG A 79 0.63 7.24 16.77
CA ARG A 79 0.82 6.42 15.58
C ARG A 79 1.84 7.05 14.62
N ALA A 80 1.68 8.34 14.30
CA ALA A 80 2.59 9.04 13.40
C ALA A 80 4.04 9.02 13.92
N ILE A 81 4.25 9.25 15.22
CA ILE A 81 5.58 9.17 15.85
C ILE A 81 6.16 7.75 15.76
N LEU A 82 5.35 6.71 15.96
CA LEU A 82 5.81 5.33 15.81
C LEU A 82 6.27 5.05 14.36
N ILE A 83 5.48 5.48 13.37
CA ILE A 83 5.79 5.23 11.96
C ILE A 83 7.03 6.02 11.51
N ASP A 84 7.17 7.27 11.96
CA ASP A 84 8.36 8.09 11.71
C ASP A 84 9.63 7.42 12.25
N TRP A 85 9.57 6.92 13.48
CA TRP A 85 10.67 6.15 14.06
C TRP A 85 10.96 4.84 13.29
N LEU A 86 9.92 4.10 12.87
CA LEU A 86 10.10 2.89 12.06
C LEU A 86 10.69 3.18 10.67
N LEU A 87 10.40 4.35 10.09
CA LEU A 87 11.01 4.79 8.84
C LEU A 87 12.53 5.02 9.01
N GLU A 88 12.96 5.61 10.12
CA GLU A 88 14.40 5.74 10.41
C GLU A 88 15.08 4.38 10.53
N VAL A 89 14.43 3.42 11.20
CA VAL A 89 14.92 2.04 11.32
C VAL A 89 14.99 1.36 9.95
N HIS A 90 13.93 1.46 9.14
CA HIS A 90 13.85 0.96 7.77
C HIS A 90 15.01 1.45 6.90
N ILE A 91 15.29 2.75 6.94
CA ILE A 91 16.39 3.37 6.19
C ILE A 91 17.74 2.86 6.67
N LYS A 92 17.93 2.75 7.99
CA LYS A 92 19.19 2.28 8.59
C LYS A 92 19.54 0.85 8.20
N PHE A 93 18.54 0.00 7.99
CA PHE A 93 18.73 -1.39 7.57
C PHE A 93 18.64 -1.59 6.04
N GLU A 94 18.50 -0.51 5.26
CA GLU A 94 18.43 -0.52 3.80
C GLU A 94 17.38 -1.51 3.25
N LEU A 95 16.23 -1.61 3.92
CA LEU A 95 15.16 -2.53 3.53
C LEU A 95 14.33 -2.00 2.35
N ASN A 96 13.58 -2.89 1.69
CA ASN A 96 12.64 -2.49 0.64
C ASN A 96 11.46 -1.71 1.23
N LEU A 97 10.91 -0.73 0.50
CA LEU A 97 9.71 0.01 0.89
C LEU A 97 8.50 -0.90 1.10
N GLU A 98 8.44 -2.02 0.38
CA GLU A 98 7.42 -3.06 0.58
C GLU A 98 7.38 -3.57 2.03
N THR A 99 8.54 -3.77 2.67
CA THR A 99 8.64 -4.18 4.08
C THR A 99 8.03 -3.13 5.01
N LEU A 100 8.28 -1.84 4.75
CA LEU A 100 7.71 -0.76 5.55
C LEU A 100 6.19 -0.72 5.39
N TYR A 101 5.66 -0.81 4.16
CA TYR A 101 4.23 -0.79 3.91
C TYR A 101 3.51 -1.98 4.57
N LEU A 102 4.10 -3.17 4.49
CA LEU A 102 3.58 -4.36 5.14
C LEU A 102 3.59 -4.21 6.67
N THR A 103 4.69 -3.70 7.24
CA THR A 103 4.81 -3.42 8.68
C THR A 103 3.69 -2.49 9.16
N VAL A 104 3.47 -1.37 8.45
CA VAL A 104 2.39 -0.42 8.80
C VAL A 104 1.02 -1.08 8.70
N ASN A 105 0.77 -1.89 7.65
CA ASN A 105 -0.49 -2.63 7.50
C ASN A 105 -0.74 -3.58 8.68
N ILE A 106 0.28 -4.32 9.12
CA ILE A 106 0.20 -5.24 10.25
C ILE A 106 -0.09 -4.48 11.56
N ILE A 107 0.62 -3.37 11.81
CA ILE A 107 0.41 -2.53 12.99
C ILE A 107 -1.04 -2.03 13.03
N ASP A 108 -1.54 -1.47 11.93
CA ASP A 108 -2.88 -0.91 11.88
C ASP A 108 -3.98 -1.97 12.07
N ARG A 109 -3.79 -3.16 11.49
CA ARG A 109 -4.72 -4.28 11.68
C ARG A 109 -4.69 -4.83 13.11
N PHE A 110 -3.52 -4.88 13.73
CA PHE A 110 -3.39 -5.29 15.13
C PHE A 110 -4.07 -4.30 16.07
N LEU A 111 -3.86 -3.00 15.87
CA LEU A 111 -4.51 -1.93 16.63
C LEU A 111 -6.02 -1.87 16.40
N TYR A 112 -6.54 -2.40 15.29
CA TYR A 112 -7.97 -2.59 15.11
C TYR A 112 -8.56 -3.67 16.02
N VAL A 113 -7.84 -4.76 16.23
CA VAL A 113 -8.33 -5.92 17.01
C VAL A 113 -8.06 -5.77 18.50
N LYS A 114 -6.99 -5.06 18.89
CA LYS A 114 -6.55 -4.98 20.29
C LYS A 114 -6.25 -3.54 20.73
N ALA A 115 -6.84 -3.13 21.84
CA ALA A 115 -6.43 -1.93 22.56
C ALA A 115 -5.04 -2.13 23.17
N VAL A 116 -4.11 -1.23 22.88
CA VAL A 116 -2.71 -1.34 23.30
C VAL A 116 -2.36 -0.18 24.22
N PRO A 117 -1.78 -0.43 25.41
CA PRO A 117 -1.34 0.64 26.28
C PRO A 117 -0.13 1.35 25.68
N LYS A 118 0.02 2.65 25.97
CA LYS A 118 1.05 3.50 25.36
C LYS A 118 2.47 2.90 25.43
N ARG A 119 2.80 2.25 26.56
CA ARG A 119 4.11 1.66 26.83
C ARG A 119 4.46 0.46 25.93
N GLU A 120 3.47 -0.22 25.37
CA GLU A 120 3.66 -1.41 24.52
C GLU A 120 3.68 -1.08 23.02
N LEU A 121 3.36 0.17 22.65
CA LEU A 121 3.24 0.58 21.25
C LEU A 121 4.53 0.37 20.43
N GLN A 122 5.70 0.63 21.03
CA GLN A 122 6.98 0.38 20.38
C GLN A 122 7.29 -1.11 20.20
N VAL A 123 6.88 -1.94 21.16
CA VAL A 123 7.05 -3.40 21.07
C VAL A 123 6.23 -3.95 19.91
N VAL A 124 4.96 -3.51 19.78
CA VAL A 124 4.12 -3.86 18.63
C VAL A 124 4.78 -3.46 17.32
N GLY A 125 5.35 -2.25 17.24
CA GLY A 125 6.04 -1.77 16.05
C GLY A 125 7.24 -2.64 15.65
N ILE A 126 8.11 -2.98 16.60
CA ILE A 126 9.30 -3.81 16.33
C ILE A 126 8.89 -5.25 15.98
N SER A 127 7.92 -5.82 16.70
CA SER A 127 7.43 -7.17 16.41
C SER A 127 6.81 -7.28 15.02
N ALA A 128 6.09 -6.24 14.56
CA ALA A 128 5.56 -6.20 13.19
C ALA A 128 6.66 -6.04 12.13
N PHE A 129 7.73 -5.31 12.45
CA PHE A 129 8.88 -5.09 11.55
C PHE A 129 9.79 -6.32 11.41
N GLN A 130 9.73 -7.26 12.35
CA GLN A 130 10.47 -8.53 12.30
C GLN A 130 9.81 -9.60 11.43
N ILE A 131 8.60 -9.34 10.92
CA ILE A 131 7.86 -10.24 10.02
C ILE A 131 8.20 -9.88 8.57
#